data_AF-A0A538D8I6-F1
#
_entry.id   AF-A0A538D8I6-F1
#
_cell.length_a   1.000
_cell.length_b   1.000
_cell.length_c   1.000
_cell.angle_alpha   90.00
_cell.angle_beta   90.00
_cell.angle_gamma   90.00
#
_symmetry.space_group_name_H-M   'P 1'
#
loop_
_entity.id
_entity.type
_entity.pdbx_description
1 polymer ?
#
loop_
_entity_poly.entity_id
_entity_poly.type
_entity_poly.pdbx_seq_one_letter_code
_entity_poly.pdbx_strand_id
1 'polypeptide(L)'
;MPYSAAVATSGPGSDGGANGGGIVSVGAGSPIERTNVSKPAGSATMRYRASGELTTKVWGRSRGPYTNEPAGASIVLPSTQRASSPSRRDETRQRIVDATIELHQTLGPAATTVSEIAERAGVGRVTVYRHFPDEPTLSRACSGQYFERNQPPDPDRWRAIDDARERLRAALRETYAYHRSTEAMMTRVLADARDHPATAPYHELWRDATDVLVEPWRVRGRRRVLLRAGIALALSFDTWRTLVQEQALTDEQAVELMLRLRSG
;
A
#
# COMPACT_ATOMS: atom_id res chain seq x y z
N MET A 1 51.17 -19.58 -8.47
CA MET A 1 52.51 -19.00 -8.71
C MET A 1 52.69 -18.82 -10.22
N PRO A 2 53.21 -17.67 -10.70
CA PRO A 2 52.36 -16.67 -11.39
C PRO A 2 52.93 -16.12 -12.72
N TYR A 3 52.08 -15.47 -13.54
CA TYR A 3 52.37 -14.41 -14.53
C TYR A 3 51.04 -14.06 -15.24
N SER A 4 50.65 -12.84 -15.65
CA SER A 4 51.02 -11.45 -15.40
C SER A 4 49.84 -10.61 -15.91
N ALA A 5 49.53 -9.52 -15.21
CA ALA A 5 48.53 -8.52 -15.61
C ALA A 5 49.20 -7.38 -16.38
N ALA A 6 48.44 -6.75 -17.29
CA ALA A 6 48.91 -5.71 -18.18
C ALA A 6 48.04 -4.44 -18.07
N VAL A 7 48.73 -3.29 -17.89
CA VAL A 7 48.45 -1.92 -18.40
C VAL A 7 47.21 -1.17 -17.82
N ALA A 8 47.19 0.14 -17.57
CA ALA A 8 48.11 1.25 -17.25
C ALA A 8 47.22 2.52 -17.05
N THR A 9 47.87 3.68 -16.83
CA THR A 9 47.39 5.09 -16.79
C THR A 9 47.07 5.63 -15.39
N SER A 10 47.56 6.78 -14.90
CA SER A 10 48.59 7.75 -15.32
C SER A 10 49.00 8.55 -14.07
N GLY A 11 50.26 8.96 -13.95
CA GLY A 11 50.81 9.63 -12.76
C GLY A 11 50.69 11.17 -12.76
N PRO A 12 51.09 11.83 -11.65
CA PRO A 12 51.28 13.28 -11.58
C PRO A 12 52.77 13.66 -11.59
N GLY A 13 53.10 14.82 -12.15
CA GLY A 13 54.45 15.40 -12.14
C GLY A 13 54.37 16.92 -12.22
N SER A 14 55.00 17.56 -11.23
CA SER A 14 55.09 18.99 -10.95
C SER A 14 56.13 19.71 -11.82
N ASP A 15 56.01 21.04 -11.95
CA ASP A 15 57.00 21.99 -11.42
C ASP A 15 56.77 23.44 -11.89
N GLY A 16 57.00 24.38 -10.96
CA GLY A 16 57.81 25.57 -11.25
C GLY A 16 57.11 26.94 -11.30
N GLY A 17 57.38 27.77 -10.28
CA GLY A 17 57.90 29.13 -10.55
C GLY A 17 57.13 30.36 -10.04
N ALA A 18 57.48 30.77 -8.81
CA ALA A 18 57.79 32.16 -8.35
C ALA A 18 56.79 33.31 -8.61
N ASN A 19 56.43 34.11 -7.58
CA ASN A 19 57.24 35.16 -6.93
C ASN A 19 56.37 36.21 -6.18
N GLY A 20 56.85 36.67 -5.01
CA GLY A 20 56.51 37.94 -4.31
C GLY A 20 55.13 38.03 -3.61
N GLY A 21 54.95 38.54 -2.39
CA GLY A 21 55.79 39.24 -1.41
C GLY A 21 54.87 39.96 -0.39
N GLY A 22 55.35 40.19 0.85
CA GLY A 22 54.73 41.05 1.90
C GLY A 22 53.79 40.29 2.87
N ILE A 23 54.14 39.87 4.09
CA ILE A 23 54.69 40.52 5.31
C ILE A 23 53.66 41.42 6.06
N VAL A 24 53.23 40.92 7.23
CA VAL A 24 52.84 41.56 8.54
C VAL A 24 51.64 42.54 8.58
N SER A 25 50.88 42.79 9.66
CA SER A 25 50.70 42.26 11.02
C SER A 25 49.47 42.96 11.66
N VAL A 26 48.86 42.29 12.64
CA VAL A 26 48.03 42.72 13.80
C VAL A 26 47.78 44.23 14.02
N GLY A 27 46.51 44.60 14.29
CA GLY A 27 46.14 45.89 14.92
C GLY A 27 44.64 46.01 15.20
N ALA A 28 44.29 46.42 16.43
CA ALA A 28 42.96 46.41 17.04
C ALA A 28 42.12 47.69 16.81
N GLY A 29 40.81 47.63 17.09
CA GLY A 29 39.99 48.81 17.46
C GLY A 29 38.57 48.89 16.87
N SER A 30 37.55 48.70 17.72
CA SER A 30 36.11 49.03 17.54
C SER A 30 35.86 50.57 17.44
N PRO A 31 34.62 51.16 17.40
CA PRO A 31 33.25 50.60 17.46
C PRO A 31 32.14 51.32 16.60
N ILE A 32 30.89 50.85 16.77
CA ILE A 32 29.55 51.48 16.58
C ILE A 32 28.97 51.63 15.15
N GLU A 33 27.94 50.83 14.83
CA GLU A 33 26.64 51.39 14.42
C GLU A 33 25.48 50.41 14.67
N ARG A 34 24.44 50.93 15.33
CA ARG A 34 23.20 50.23 15.62
C ARG A 34 22.26 50.36 14.43
N THR A 35 21.87 49.24 13.83
CA THR A 35 20.61 49.15 13.08
C THR A 35 19.88 47.87 13.43
N ASN A 36 18.74 48.03 14.12
CA ASN A 36 17.74 47.00 14.33
C ASN A 36 17.19 46.56 12.97
N VAL A 37 17.32 45.28 12.63
CA VAL A 37 16.58 44.66 11.54
C VAL A 37 15.65 43.61 12.12
N SER A 38 14.37 43.84 11.86
CA SER A 38 13.19 43.11 12.30
C SER A 38 13.23 41.62 11.94
N LYS A 39 12.66 40.80 12.84
CA LYS A 39 12.34 39.38 12.60
C LYS A 39 11.48 39.21 11.33
N PRO A 40 11.78 38.25 10.44
CA PRO A 40 10.78 37.74 9.52
C PRO A 40 9.89 36.71 10.22
N ALA A 41 8.60 36.80 9.91
CA ALA A 41 7.56 35.84 10.27
C ALA A 41 7.67 34.56 9.42
N GLY A 42 7.28 33.43 10.01
CA GLY A 42 6.95 32.22 9.26
C GLY A 42 7.92 31.05 9.38
N SER A 43 8.34 30.65 10.60
CA SER A 43 8.82 29.28 10.80
C SER A 43 7.60 28.35 10.83
N ALA A 44 7.25 27.76 9.69
CA ALA A 44 6.36 26.61 9.66
C ALA A 44 7.07 25.44 10.35
N THR A 45 6.81 25.24 11.64
CA THR A 45 7.25 24.04 12.36
C THR A 45 6.47 22.85 11.82
N MET A 46 7.03 22.22 10.79
CA MET A 46 6.61 20.92 10.32
C MET A 46 6.89 19.93 11.45
N ARG A 47 5.86 19.61 12.23
CA ARG A 47 5.93 18.58 13.26
C ARG A 47 6.02 17.23 12.56
N TYR A 48 7.24 16.75 12.38
CA TYR A 48 7.52 15.35 12.10
C TYR A 48 6.93 14.54 13.26
N ARG A 49 5.80 13.86 13.02
CA ARG A 49 5.24 12.92 14.00
C ARG A 49 6.10 11.67 13.92
N ALA A 50 6.83 11.40 14.99
CA ALA A 50 7.71 10.24 15.11
C ALA A 50 6.93 8.95 14.83
N SER A 51 7.35 8.24 13.78
CA SER A 51 7.03 6.85 13.53
C SER A 51 7.78 6.00 14.55
N GLY A 52 7.05 5.29 15.40
CA GLY A 52 7.61 4.39 16.40
C GLY A 52 6.74 4.36 17.65
N GLU A 53 6.03 3.25 17.83
CA GLU A 53 5.40 2.86 19.10
C GLU A 53 4.15 3.63 19.60
N LEU A 54 3.15 3.92 18.74
CA LEU A 54 1.85 4.41 19.24
C LEU A 54 0.64 3.96 18.38
N THR A 55 0.35 2.66 18.29
CA THR A 55 -0.96 2.20 17.75
C THR A 55 -1.62 1.06 18.54
N THR A 56 -1.36 0.96 19.85
CA THR A 56 -2.10 0.03 20.73
C THR A 56 -3.12 0.71 21.65
N LYS A 57 -3.60 1.92 21.30
CA LYS A 57 -4.63 2.63 22.10
C LYS A 57 -5.70 3.30 21.23
N VAL A 58 -6.45 2.49 20.47
CA VAL A 58 -7.68 2.95 19.79
C VAL A 58 -8.93 2.20 20.28
N TRP A 59 -8.76 1.05 20.93
CA TRP A 59 -9.83 0.28 21.56
C TRP A 59 -9.52 0.04 23.04
N GLY A 60 -10.14 0.83 23.92
CA GLY A 60 -9.96 0.73 25.36
C GLY A 60 -10.63 -0.53 25.93
N ARG A 61 -9.81 -1.35 26.62
CA ARG A 61 -10.11 -2.46 27.56
C ARG A 61 -11.59 -2.84 27.77
N SER A 62 -11.88 -4.11 27.44
CA SER A 62 -13.09 -4.85 27.80
C SER A 62 -13.44 -4.72 29.29
N ARG A 63 -14.71 -4.41 29.57
CA ARG A 63 -15.38 -4.80 30.81
C ARG A 63 -16.39 -5.92 30.48
N GLY A 64 -16.36 -6.95 31.32
CA GLY A 64 -17.03 -8.25 31.16
C GLY A 64 -18.57 -8.23 31.22
N PRO A 65 -19.18 -9.41 31.43
CA PRO A 65 -20.32 -9.85 30.64
C PRO A 65 -21.66 -9.40 31.22
N TYR A 66 -22.61 -9.06 30.35
CA TYR A 66 -24.03 -9.08 30.70
C TYR A 66 -24.66 -10.31 30.06
N THR A 67 -24.87 -11.33 30.90
CA THR A 67 -25.86 -12.39 30.68
C THR A 67 -27.26 -11.78 30.73
N ASN A 68 -28.16 -12.22 29.86
CA ASN A 68 -29.54 -12.61 30.22
C ASN A 68 -30.27 -13.16 28.98
N GLU A 69 -30.52 -14.47 29.02
CA GLU A 69 -31.60 -15.16 28.29
C GLU A 69 -32.85 -15.21 29.22
N PRO A 70 -34.08 -15.29 28.67
CA PRO A 70 -34.62 -16.64 28.50
C PRO A 70 -35.51 -16.88 27.25
N ALA A 71 -35.40 -18.13 26.79
CA ALA A 71 -36.35 -19.04 26.14
C ALA A 71 -37.70 -18.55 25.56
N GLY A 72 -37.94 -18.96 24.30
CA GLY A 72 -39.09 -19.82 23.96
C GLY A 72 -40.29 -19.20 23.21
N ALA A 73 -40.28 -19.29 21.87
CA ALA A 73 -41.46 -19.62 21.06
C ALA A 73 -41.07 -19.85 19.58
N SER A 74 -41.37 -21.05 19.06
CA SER A 74 -41.40 -21.35 17.62
C SER A 74 -42.81 -21.15 17.07
N ILE A 75 -42.94 -20.72 15.80
CA ILE A 75 -43.81 -21.30 14.76
C ILE A 75 -43.47 -20.68 13.37
N VAL A 76 -43.04 -21.58 12.48
CA VAL A 76 -43.13 -21.77 11.01
C VAL A 76 -43.56 -20.61 10.04
N LEU A 77 -42.76 -20.49 8.95
CA LEU A 77 -42.82 -19.65 7.72
C LEU A 77 -43.64 -20.31 6.55
N PRO A 78 -43.76 -19.74 5.32
CA PRO A 78 -43.53 -18.36 4.84
C PRO A 78 -44.71 -17.81 4.00
N SER A 79 -44.75 -16.49 3.76
CA SER A 79 -45.42 -15.95 2.58
C SER A 79 -44.68 -14.76 1.99
N THR A 80 -44.30 -14.93 0.71
CA THR A 80 -43.90 -13.92 -0.27
C THR A 80 -42.82 -12.91 0.16
N GLN A 81 -41.55 -13.24 -0.13
CA GLN A 81 -40.47 -12.25 -0.14
C GLN A 81 -40.68 -11.24 -1.28
N ARG A 82 -41.37 -10.14 -0.96
CA ARG A 82 -40.99 -8.84 -1.53
C ARG A 82 -39.59 -8.54 -1.02
N ALA A 83 -38.70 -8.10 -1.91
CA ALA A 83 -37.42 -7.52 -1.52
C ALA A 83 -37.71 -6.43 -0.47
N SER A 84 -37.36 -6.70 0.79
CA SER A 84 -37.51 -5.76 1.88
C SER A 84 -36.60 -4.58 1.60
N SER A 85 -37.16 -3.36 1.62
CA SER A 85 -36.34 -2.14 1.69
C SER A 85 -35.29 -2.34 2.79
N PRO A 86 -34.01 -2.00 2.57
CA PRO A 86 -32.98 -2.11 3.59
C PRO A 86 -33.49 -1.41 4.86
N SER A 87 -33.31 -2.05 6.01
CA SER A 87 -33.75 -1.43 7.25
C SER A 87 -32.93 -0.16 7.50
N ARG A 88 -33.46 0.82 8.23
CA ARG A 88 -32.66 2.02 8.63
C ARG A 88 -31.36 1.65 9.36
N ARG A 89 -31.35 0.47 10.00
CA ARG A 89 -30.17 -0.10 10.66
C ARG A 89 -29.11 -0.51 9.63
N ASP A 90 -29.53 -1.09 8.51
CA ASP A 90 -28.65 -1.48 7.40
C ASP A 90 -28.12 -0.25 6.66
N GLU A 91 -28.96 0.76 6.43
CA GLU A 91 -28.54 2.05 5.84
C GLU A 91 -27.48 2.76 6.69
N THR A 92 -27.66 2.76 8.02
CA THR A 92 -26.68 3.37 8.94
C THR A 92 -25.38 2.57 8.98
N ARG A 93 -25.48 1.23 8.99
CA ARG A 93 -24.30 0.37 8.89
C ARG A 93 -23.53 0.65 7.61
N GLN A 94 -24.24 0.75 6.48
CA GLN A 94 -23.69 1.00 5.16
C GLN A 94 -22.93 2.34 5.11
N ARG A 95 -23.52 3.44 5.58
CA ARG A 95 -22.85 4.75 5.65
C ARG A 95 -21.54 4.73 6.45
N ILE A 96 -21.50 3.97 7.54
CA ILE A 96 -20.28 3.82 8.35
C ILE A 96 -19.20 3.10 7.55
N VAL A 97 -19.55 2.04 6.81
CA VAL A 97 -18.59 1.30 5.98
C VAL A 97 -18.10 2.18 4.83
N ASP A 98 -19.00 2.90 4.15
CA ASP A 98 -18.63 3.83 3.07
C ASP A 98 -17.66 4.90 3.55
N ALA A 99 -17.98 5.57 4.66
CA ALA A 99 -17.09 6.54 5.29
C ALA A 99 -15.71 5.96 5.64
N THR A 100 -15.69 4.70 6.09
CA THR A 100 -14.45 3.99 6.42
C THR A 100 -13.61 3.71 5.17
N ILE A 101 -14.25 3.27 4.06
CA ILE A 101 -13.58 3.05 2.77
C ILE A 101 -12.95 4.36 2.26
N GLU A 102 -13.70 5.46 2.27
CA GLU A 102 -13.20 6.78 1.84
C GLU A 102 -12.00 7.24 2.67
N LEU A 103 -12.07 7.09 3.99
CA LEU A 103 -10.99 7.48 4.89
C LEU A 103 -9.76 6.59 4.68
N HIS A 104 -9.92 5.29 4.45
CA HIS A 104 -8.80 4.41 4.14
C HIS A 104 -8.12 4.73 2.80
N GLN A 105 -8.88 5.15 1.78
CA GLN A 105 -8.32 5.60 0.51
C GLN A 105 -7.55 6.92 0.61
N THR A 106 -7.91 7.79 1.58
CA THR A 106 -7.37 9.14 1.69
C THR A 106 -6.30 9.31 2.77
N LEU A 107 -6.45 8.61 3.90
CA LEU A 107 -5.58 8.68 5.09
C LEU A 107 -4.84 7.36 5.32
N GLY A 108 -5.50 6.23 5.09
CA GLY A 108 -4.98 4.90 5.39
C GLY A 108 -5.51 4.33 6.72
N PRO A 109 -5.52 2.99 6.89
CA PRO A 109 -6.03 2.34 8.09
C PRO A 109 -5.39 2.79 9.40
N ALA A 110 -4.07 2.95 9.44
CA ALA A 110 -3.38 3.32 10.68
C ALA A 110 -3.66 4.76 11.11
N ALA A 111 -4.00 5.64 10.17
CA ALA A 111 -4.25 7.05 10.40
C ALA A 111 -5.73 7.41 10.62
N THR A 112 -6.65 6.46 10.44
CA THR A 112 -8.10 6.71 10.51
C THR A 112 -8.66 6.47 11.92
N THR A 113 -9.42 7.43 12.45
CA THR A 113 -10.05 7.30 13.78
C THR A 113 -11.57 7.08 13.72
N VAL A 114 -12.12 6.44 14.76
CA VAL A 114 -13.59 6.27 14.91
C VAL A 114 -14.33 7.60 14.95
N SER A 115 -13.70 8.67 15.44
CA SER A 115 -14.29 10.02 15.43
C SER A 115 -14.47 10.55 14.01
N GLU A 116 -13.43 10.43 13.18
CA GLU A 116 -13.48 10.87 11.77
C GLU A 116 -14.46 10.03 10.96
N ILE A 117 -14.52 8.71 11.22
CA ILE A 117 -15.51 7.83 10.61
C ILE A 117 -16.93 8.26 10.99
N ALA A 118 -17.17 8.54 12.28
CA ALA A 118 -18.48 8.95 12.77
C ALA A 118 -18.92 10.30 12.15
N GLU A 119 -18.00 11.27 12.12
CA GLU A 119 -18.21 12.58 11.49
C GLU A 119 -18.54 12.43 10.01
N ARG A 120 -17.72 11.68 9.26
CA ARG A 120 -17.91 11.44 7.82
C ARG A 120 -19.23 10.72 7.52
N ALA A 121 -19.57 9.72 8.33
CA ALA A 121 -20.82 8.97 8.17
C ALA A 121 -22.07 9.77 8.61
N GLY A 122 -21.92 10.93 9.25
CA GLY A 122 -23.03 11.72 9.79
C GLY A 122 -23.73 11.01 10.94
N VAL A 123 -22.97 10.36 11.85
CA VAL A 123 -23.49 9.64 13.02
C VAL A 123 -22.68 9.96 14.27
N GLY A 124 -23.24 9.69 15.45
CA GLY A 124 -22.49 9.78 16.71
C GLY A 124 -21.53 8.59 16.90
N ARG A 125 -20.40 8.81 17.61
CA ARG A 125 -19.42 7.74 17.93
C ARG A 125 -20.05 6.51 18.60
N VAL A 126 -21.00 6.71 19.52
CA VAL A 126 -21.74 5.61 20.18
C VAL A 126 -22.52 4.77 19.17
N THR A 127 -23.04 5.39 18.11
CA THR A 127 -23.71 4.66 17.02
C THR A 127 -22.72 3.80 16.24
N VAL A 128 -21.50 4.29 15.99
CA VAL A 128 -20.46 3.45 15.36
C VAL A 128 -20.17 2.22 16.21
N TYR A 129 -19.89 2.38 17.51
CA TYR A 129 -19.62 1.26 18.42
C TYR A 129 -20.78 0.28 18.54
N ARG A 130 -22.03 0.73 18.44
CA ARG A 130 -23.22 -0.14 18.45
C ARG A 130 -23.31 -1.05 17.22
N HIS A 131 -22.85 -0.57 16.06
CA HIS A 131 -22.87 -1.34 14.80
C HIS A 131 -21.57 -2.14 14.59
N PHE A 132 -20.46 -1.66 15.13
CA PHE A 132 -19.13 -2.22 15.02
C PHE A 132 -18.46 -2.17 16.38
N PRO A 133 -18.59 -3.24 17.20
CA PRO A 133 -18.11 -3.25 18.58
C PRO A 133 -16.60 -3.45 18.72
N ASP A 134 -15.88 -3.69 17.62
CA ASP A 134 -14.42 -3.85 17.57
C ASP A 134 -13.86 -3.49 16.18
N GLU A 135 -12.56 -3.18 16.11
CA GLU A 135 -11.84 -2.86 14.86
C GLU A 135 -11.90 -4.02 13.86
N PRO A 136 -11.66 -5.30 14.25
CA PRO A 136 -11.71 -6.39 13.29
C PRO A 136 -13.06 -6.53 12.60
N THR A 137 -14.16 -6.25 13.30
CA THR A 137 -15.52 -6.30 12.74
C THR A 137 -15.77 -5.18 11.74
N LEU A 138 -15.27 -3.96 12.00
CA LEU A 138 -15.33 -2.86 11.03
C LEU A 138 -14.41 -3.12 9.84
N SER A 139 -13.18 -3.56 10.09
CA SER A 139 -12.17 -3.88 9.08
C SER A 139 -12.65 -4.96 8.13
N ARG A 140 -13.22 -6.07 8.62
CA ARG A 140 -13.82 -7.11 7.76
C ARG A 140 -14.97 -6.59 6.91
N ALA A 141 -15.85 -5.75 7.47
CA ALA A 141 -16.96 -5.19 6.70
C ALA A 141 -16.48 -4.22 5.62
N CYS A 142 -15.50 -3.37 5.95
CA CYS A 142 -14.82 -2.47 5.01
C CYS A 142 -14.16 -3.24 3.88
N SER A 143 -13.30 -4.21 4.20
CA SER A 143 -12.58 -5.00 3.21
C SER A 143 -13.53 -5.83 2.35
N GLY A 144 -14.52 -6.49 2.97
CA GLY A 144 -15.52 -7.28 2.24
C GLY A 144 -16.27 -6.42 1.22
N GLN A 145 -16.82 -5.29 1.65
CA GLN A 145 -17.51 -4.38 0.74
C GLN A 145 -16.58 -3.78 -0.33
N TYR A 146 -15.34 -3.46 0.04
CA TYR A 146 -14.38 -2.92 -0.91
C TYR A 146 -14.07 -3.92 -2.03
N PHE A 147 -13.83 -5.20 -1.71
CA PHE A 147 -13.56 -6.23 -2.70
C PHE A 147 -14.81 -6.69 -3.46
N GLU A 148 -16.01 -6.59 -2.87
CA GLU A 148 -17.26 -6.77 -3.63
C GLU A 148 -17.41 -5.72 -4.75
N ARG A 149 -17.02 -4.47 -4.47
CA ARG A 149 -17.04 -3.36 -5.44
C ARG A 149 -15.87 -3.40 -6.42
N ASN A 150 -14.72 -3.90 -5.97
CA ASN A 150 -13.47 -3.97 -6.72
C ASN A 150 -13.03 -5.43 -6.79
N GLN A 151 -13.75 -6.23 -7.57
CA GLN A 151 -13.48 -7.65 -7.67
C GLN A 151 -12.08 -7.87 -8.28
N PRO A 152 -11.20 -8.64 -7.61
CA PRO A 152 -9.94 -9.03 -8.20
C PRO A 152 -10.17 -9.94 -9.42
N PRO A 153 -9.19 -10.03 -10.35
CA PRO A 153 -9.26 -11.02 -11.41
C PRO A 153 -9.28 -12.43 -10.81
N ASP A 154 -10.04 -13.32 -11.44
CA ASP A 154 -10.12 -14.74 -11.08
C ASP A 154 -9.01 -15.50 -11.81
N PRO A 155 -7.95 -15.95 -11.10
CA PRO A 155 -6.80 -16.55 -11.77
C PRO A 155 -7.13 -17.84 -12.51
N ASP A 156 -8.12 -18.62 -12.05
CA ASP A 156 -8.47 -19.89 -12.68
C ASP A 156 -9.02 -19.70 -14.10
N ARG A 157 -9.60 -18.53 -14.42
CA ARG A 157 -10.03 -18.20 -15.80
C ARG A 157 -8.89 -18.22 -16.79
N TRP A 158 -7.67 -17.87 -16.37
CA TRP A 158 -6.51 -17.87 -17.26
C TRP A 158 -6.08 -19.27 -17.67
N ARG A 159 -6.51 -20.34 -16.96
CA ARG A 159 -6.22 -21.73 -17.36
C ARG A 159 -6.83 -22.10 -18.70
N ALA A 160 -7.88 -21.39 -19.14
CA ALA A 160 -8.48 -21.57 -20.46
C ALA A 160 -7.56 -21.14 -21.63
N ILE A 161 -6.46 -20.43 -21.35
CA ILE A 161 -5.50 -19.98 -22.37
C ILE A 161 -4.35 -20.98 -22.43
N ASP A 162 -4.24 -21.78 -23.50
CA ASP A 162 -3.23 -22.83 -23.61
C ASP A 162 -1.80 -22.29 -23.78
N ASP A 163 -1.61 -21.25 -24.59
CA ASP A 163 -0.29 -20.67 -24.80
C ASP A 163 0.21 -19.98 -23.53
N ALA A 164 1.35 -20.43 -23.02
CA ALA A 164 1.88 -19.96 -21.75
C ALA A 164 2.21 -18.46 -21.75
N ARG A 165 2.70 -17.92 -22.89
CA ARG A 165 3.06 -16.51 -23.01
C ARG A 165 1.82 -15.63 -23.12
N GLU A 166 0.82 -16.06 -23.87
CA GLU A 166 -0.45 -15.36 -24.01
C GLU A 166 -1.25 -15.40 -22.69
N ARG A 167 -1.22 -16.52 -21.97
CA ARG A 167 -1.78 -16.63 -20.62
C ARG A 167 -1.19 -15.57 -19.69
N LEU A 168 0.15 -15.46 -19.67
CA LEU A 168 0.84 -14.45 -18.87
C LEU A 168 0.49 -13.03 -19.31
N ARG A 169 0.41 -12.77 -20.62
CA ARG A 169 0.02 -11.45 -21.14
C ARG A 169 -1.38 -11.04 -20.69
N ALA A 170 -2.37 -11.94 -20.84
CA ALA A 170 -3.75 -11.69 -20.43
C ALA A 170 -3.82 -11.38 -18.93
N ALA A 171 -3.16 -12.21 -18.12
CA ALA A 171 -3.10 -12.02 -16.67
C ALA A 171 -2.49 -10.68 -16.27
N LEU A 172 -1.35 -10.30 -16.85
CA LEU A 172 -0.71 -9.01 -16.54
C LEU A 172 -1.61 -7.82 -16.91
N ARG A 173 -2.33 -7.88 -18.04
CA ARG A 173 -3.28 -6.82 -18.42
C ARG A 173 -4.41 -6.68 -17.40
N GLU A 174 -5.03 -7.78 -16.98
CA GLU A 174 -6.10 -7.78 -15.98
C GLU A 174 -5.59 -7.32 -14.60
N THR A 175 -4.43 -7.83 -14.17
CA THR A 175 -3.78 -7.45 -12.91
C THR A 175 -3.43 -5.97 -12.88
N TYR A 176 -2.89 -5.40 -13.96
CA TYR A 176 -2.51 -3.99 -13.97
C TYR A 176 -3.72 -3.06 -14.04
N ALA A 177 -4.77 -3.46 -14.76
CA ALA A 177 -6.04 -2.75 -14.72
C ALA A 177 -6.63 -2.73 -13.30
N TYR A 178 -6.56 -3.84 -12.57
CA TYR A 178 -7.00 -3.94 -11.17
C TYR A 178 -6.14 -3.11 -10.22
N HIS A 179 -4.81 -3.15 -10.35
CA HIS A 179 -3.91 -2.33 -9.52
C HIS A 179 -4.18 -0.84 -9.72
N ARG A 180 -4.38 -0.40 -10.97
CA ARG A 180 -4.75 0.97 -11.30
C ARG A 180 -6.09 1.39 -10.68
N SER A 181 -7.13 0.55 -10.78
CA SER A 181 -8.44 0.90 -10.20
C SER A 181 -8.45 0.90 -8.68
N THR A 182 -7.53 0.17 -8.04
CA THR A 182 -7.46 0.02 -6.58
C THR A 182 -6.31 0.78 -5.91
N GLU A 183 -5.54 1.54 -6.69
CA GLU A 183 -4.28 2.15 -6.29
C GLU A 183 -4.38 2.96 -5.00
N ALA A 184 -5.41 3.81 -4.88
CA ALA A 184 -5.59 4.69 -3.73
C ALA A 184 -5.68 3.90 -2.41
N MET A 185 -6.46 2.80 -2.42
CA MET A 185 -6.60 1.93 -1.26
C MET A 185 -5.32 1.11 -1.03
N MET A 186 -4.84 0.42 -2.06
CA MET A 186 -3.72 -0.53 -1.92
C MET A 186 -2.42 0.17 -1.53
N THR A 187 -2.17 1.39 -2.02
CA THR A 187 -1.02 2.20 -1.61
C THR A 187 -0.97 2.41 -0.10
N ARG A 188 -2.12 2.71 0.52
CA ARG A 188 -2.19 2.98 1.97
C ARG A 188 -2.22 1.69 2.78
N VAL A 189 -3.03 0.73 2.37
CA VAL A 189 -3.13 -0.56 3.06
C VAL A 189 -1.78 -1.29 3.09
N LEU A 190 -1.05 -1.33 1.97
CA LEU A 190 0.26 -1.99 1.90
C LEU A 190 1.40 -1.17 2.50
N ALA A 191 1.21 0.12 2.77
CA ALA A 191 2.14 0.92 3.55
C ALA A 191 1.96 0.69 5.06
N ASP A 192 0.70 0.60 5.52
CA ASP A 192 0.36 0.50 6.94
C ASP A 192 0.40 -0.93 7.47
N ALA A 193 0.04 -1.91 6.64
CA ALA A 193 -0.40 -3.24 7.10
C ALA A 193 0.10 -4.38 6.19
N ARG A 194 1.26 -4.21 5.54
CA ARG A 194 1.82 -5.20 4.60
C ARG A 194 1.88 -6.61 5.16
N ASP A 195 2.32 -6.75 6.42
CA ASP A 195 2.51 -8.03 7.10
C ASP A 195 1.38 -8.35 8.09
N HIS A 196 0.29 -7.56 8.07
CA HIS A 196 -0.84 -7.76 8.96
C HIS A 196 -1.74 -8.90 8.45
N PRO A 197 -2.31 -9.76 9.33
CA PRO A 197 -3.20 -10.85 8.90
C PRO A 197 -4.39 -10.41 8.03
N ALA A 198 -4.84 -9.16 8.15
CA ALA A 198 -5.93 -8.62 7.33
C ALA A 198 -5.59 -8.55 5.82
N THR A 199 -4.31 -8.51 5.44
CA THR A 199 -3.87 -8.54 4.04
C THR A 199 -3.55 -9.94 3.53
N ALA A 200 -3.65 -10.98 4.37
CA ALA A 200 -3.36 -12.37 3.97
C ALA A 200 -4.18 -12.83 2.75
N PRO A 201 -5.50 -12.56 2.64
CA PRO A 201 -6.26 -12.96 1.44
C PRO A 201 -5.75 -12.33 0.15
N TYR A 202 -5.26 -11.09 0.22
CA TYR A 202 -4.65 -10.40 -0.92
C TYR A 202 -3.34 -11.08 -1.36
N HIS A 203 -2.50 -11.46 -0.39
CA HIS A 203 -1.24 -12.17 -0.68
C HIS A 203 -1.47 -13.58 -1.20
N GLU A 204 -2.49 -14.27 -0.68
CA GLU A 204 -2.91 -15.60 -1.13
C GLU A 204 -3.39 -15.57 -2.58
N LEU A 205 -4.25 -14.61 -2.95
CA LEU A 205 -4.69 -14.40 -4.32
C LEU A 205 -3.51 -14.33 -5.31
N TRP A 206 -2.50 -13.49 -5.02
CA TRP A 206 -1.36 -13.34 -5.94
C TRP A 206 -0.40 -14.53 -5.92
N ARG A 207 -0.35 -15.28 -4.82
CA ARG A 207 0.37 -16.55 -4.76
C ARG A 207 -0.31 -17.60 -5.65
N ASP A 208 -1.63 -17.73 -5.59
CA ASP A 208 -2.39 -18.68 -6.39
C ASP A 208 -2.36 -18.31 -7.87
N ALA A 209 -2.45 -17.00 -8.18
CA ALA A 209 -2.26 -16.46 -9.51
C ALA A 209 -0.88 -16.83 -10.09
N THR A 210 0.19 -16.71 -9.29
CA THR A 210 1.52 -17.12 -9.71
C THR A 210 1.54 -18.61 -10.09
N ASP A 211 0.82 -19.46 -9.35
CA ASP A 211 0.85 -20.91 -9.51
C ASP A 211 0.13 -21.34 -10.79
N VAL A 212 -1.01 -20.71 -11.08
CA VAL A 212 -1.72 -20.83 -12.35
C VAL A 212 -0.83 -20.44 -13.54
N LEU A 213 -0.11 -19.34 -13.42
CA LEU A 213 0.71 -18.82 -14.52
C LEU A 213 2.01 -19.60 -14.74
N VAL A 214 2.50 -20.31 -13.73
CA VAL A 214 3.67 -21.19 -13.83
C VAL A 214 3.31 -22.57 -14.42
N GLU A 215 2.07 -23.02 -14.28
CA GLU A 215 1.60 -24.34 -14.72
C GLU A 215 1.96 -24.72 -16.18
N PRO A 216 1.69 -23.89 -17.21
CA PRO A 216 1.88 -24.31 -18.60
C PRO A 216 3.36 -24.38 -19.02
N TRP A 217 4.27 -23.92 -18.17
CA TRP A 217 5.71 -23.88 -18.46
C TRP A 217 6.39 -25.22 -18.18
N ARG A 218 6.95 -25.85 -19.24
CA ARG A 218 7.75 -27.08 -19.16
C ARG A 218 9.18 -26.81 -18.67
N VAL A 219 9.33 -26.29 -17.46
CA VAL A 219 10.63 -26.03 -16.80
C VAL A 219 10.71 -26.71 -15.44
N ARG A 220 11.92 -27.12 -15.03
CA ARG A 220 12.18 -27.86 -13.77
C ARG A 220 13.36 -27.28 -12.99
N GLY A 221 13.49 -27.69 -11.73
CA GLY A 221 14.58 -27.31 -10.84
C GLY A 221 14.73 -25.80 -10.72
N ARG A 222 15.98 -25.31 -10.75
CA ARG A 222 16.30 -23.88 -10.60
C ARG A 222 15.57 -22.97 -11.59
N ARG A 223 15.37 -23.41 -12.84
CA ARG A 223 14.66 -22.61 -13.86
C ARG A 223 13.19 -22.39 -13.49
N ARG A 224 12.53 -23.38 -12.87
CA ARG A 224 11.15 -23.25 -12.39
C ARG A 224 11.05 -22.29 -11.20
N VAL A 225 12.01 -22.32 -10.29
CA VAL A 225 12.08 -21.39 -9.15
C VAL A 225 12.23 -19.95 -9.64
N LEU A 226 13.16 -19.70 -10.57
CA LEU A 226 13.36 -18.37 -11.16
C LEU A 226 12.14 -17.88 -11.94
N LEU A 227 11.49 -18.76 -12.70
CA LEU A 227 10.24 -18.44 -13.40
C LEU A 227 9.15 -18.02 -12.42
N ARG A 228 8.93 -18.80 -11.36
CA ARG A 228 7.94 -18.50 -10.33
C ARG A 228 8.21 -17.14 -9.67
N ALA A 229 9.45 -16.88 -9.30
CA ALA A 229 9.84 -15.60 -8.71
C ALA A 229 9.62 -14.42 -9.67
N GLY A 230 9.97 -14.58 -10.95
CA GLY A 230 9.75 -13.55 -11.97
C GLY A 230 8.27 -13.24 -12.20
N ILE A 231 7.42 -14.27 -12.24
CA ILE A 231 5.96 -14.09 -12.36
C ILE A 231 5.38 -13.42 -11.11
N ALA A 232 5.77 -13.86 -9.92
CA ALA A 232 5.32 -13.23 -8.67
C ALA A 232 5.71 -11.74 -8.60
N LEU A 233 6.93 -11.40 -9.03
CA LEU A 233 7.38 -10.01 -9.15
C LEU A 233 6.51 -9.25 -10.15
N ALA A 234 6.29 -9.79 -11.35
CA ALA A 234 5.51 -9.15 -12.40
C ALA A 234 4.04 -8.87 -12.00
N LEU A 235 3.44 -9.72 -11.15
CA LEU A 235 2.09 -9.53 -10.60
C LEU A 235 2.03 -8.54 -9.43
N SER A 236 3.15 -8.19 -8.81
CA SER A 236 3.16 -7.39 -7.59
C SER A 236 2.72 -5.94 -7.83
N PHE A 237 1.96 -5.39 -6.86
CA PHE A 237 1.52 -4.00 -6.87
C PHE A 237 2.69 -3.02 -6.90
N ASP A 238 3.74 -3.27 -6.11
CA ASP A 238 4.92 -2.39 -6.07
C ASP A 238 5.66 -2.35 -7.41
N THR A 239 5.72 -3.47 -8.14
CA THR A 239 6.30 -3.50 -9.48
C THR A 239 5.47 -2.66 -10.44
N TRP A 240 4.15 -2.87 -10.48
CA TRP A 240 3.26 -2.05 -11.30
C TRP A 240 3.39 -0.55 -10.97
N ARG A 241 3.36 -0.20 -9.67
CA ARG A 241 3.47 1.19 -9.21
C ARG A 241 4.81 1.81 -9.62
N THR A 242 5.91 1.09 -9.46
CA THR A 242 7.24 1.55 -9.90
C THR A 242 7.24 1.84 -11.40
N LEU A 243 6.74 0.91 -12.22
CA LEU A 243 6.73 1.06 -13.67
C LEU A 243 5.82 2.20 -14.15
N VAL A 244 4.61 2.29 -13.60
CA VAL A 244 3.58 3.20 -14.11
C VAL A 244 3.65 4.56 -13.45
N GLN A 245 3.79 4.64 -12.13
CA GLN A 245 3.79 5.91 -11.40
C GLN A 245 5.17 6.56 -11.33
N GLU A 246 6.23 5.77 -11.14
CA GLU A 246 7.59 6.33 -10.97
C GLU A 246 8.34 6.43 -12.31
N GLN A 247 8.17 5.46 -13.21
CA GLN A 247 8.80 5.44 -14.53
C GLN A 247 7.88 5.92 -15.67
N ALA A 248 6.65 6.34 -15.35
CA ALA A 248 5.68 6.91 -16.30
C ALA A 248 5.37 6.02 -17.52
N LEU A 249 5.45 4.68 -17.36
CA LEU A 249 5.03 3.75 -18.41
C LEU A 249 3.50 3.65 -18.44
N THR A 250 2.95 3.42 -19.63
CA THR A 250 1.57 2.92 -19.74
C THR A 250 1.48 1.47 -19.29
N ASP A 251 0.29 1.00 -18.91
CA ASP A 251 0.10 -0.41 -18.54
C ASP A 251 0.55 -1.36 -19.67
N GLU A 252 0.28 -1.02 -20.94
CA GLU A 252 0.70 -1.85 -22.08
C GLU A 252 2.23 -1.88 -22.22
N GLN A 253 2.91 -0.75 -22.00
CA GLN A 253 4.39 -0.71 -21.98
C GLN A 253 4.97 -1.55 -20.83
N ALA A 254 4.34 -1.48 -19.64
CA ALA A 254 4.75 -2.26 -18.48
C ALA A 254 4.55 -3.77 -18.70
N VAL A 255 3.42 -4.18 -19.29
CA VAL A 255 3.15 -5.58 -19.69
C VAL A 255 4.22 -6.07 -20.67
N GLU A 256 4.48 -5.32 -21.73
CA GLU A 256 5.47 -5.71 -22.74
C GLU A 256 6.89 -5.76 -22.17
N LEU A 257 7.25 -4.88 -21.24
CA LEU A 257 8.52 -4.95 -20.51
C LEU A 257 8.63 -6.25 -19.70
N MET A 258 7.61 -6.59 -18.92
CA MET A 258 7.60 -7.81 -18.09
C MET A 258 7.66 -9.10 -18.92
N LEU A 259 7.04 -9.10 -20.11
CA LEU A 259 7.14 -10.22 -21.05
C LEU A 259 8.55 -10.36 -21.66
N ARG A 260 9.31 -9.26 -21.79
CA ARG A 260 10.68 -9.26 -22.36
C ARG A 260 11.75 -9.65 -21.36
N LEU A 261 11.64 -9.25 -20.09
CA LEU A 261 12.62 -9.55 -19.04
C LEU A 261 12.85 -11.06 -18.80
N ARG A 262 11.97 -11.92 -19.33
CA ARG A 262 12.12 -13.38 -19.31
C ARG A 262 12.81 -13.98 -20.55
N SER A 263 13.19 -13.16 -21.53
CA SER A 263 13.82 -13.61 -22.78
C SER A 263 15.36 -13.54 -22.75
N GLY A 264 15.95 -13.18 -21.61
CA GLY A 264 17.40 -13.13 -21.37
C GLY A 264 17.93 -14.32 -20.57
#